data_AF-X1MT14-F1
#
_entry.id   AF-X1MT14-F1
#
_cell.length_a   1.000
_cell.length_b   1.000
_cell.length_c   1.000
_cell.angle_alpha   90.00
_cell.angle_beta   90.00
_cell.angle_gamma   90.00
#
_symmetry.space_group_name_H-M   'P 1'
#
loop_
_entity.id
_entity.type
_entity.pdbx_description
1 polymer ?
#
loop_
_entity_poly.entity_id
_entity_poly.type
_entity_poly.pdbx_seq_one_letter_code
_entity_poly.pdbx_strand_id
1 'polypeptide(L)'
;NIAKNRGKIPTIVFSPMGTSFTGDLQATRNIPGVFVASTQDLDWLAFGLKMFSTIHQMKNTRLCIIAGNKTYDRKLDVIGTTLHYIPRKRFPEEFKKAETTDEVRKIANYYTKEAKKIVEPNKQDILNSAKNYVVARQIMAAENCQGISMDCLGLIGGRLIPCPPCMAWLQLNDEGSVGCCEADRNAAISLRLTSLLCDRPGFMQDPVPNTVNNTLMGAHCSCPTKLDGFDKPPAPFILRNHSESELGVAPQVLWRIGQKVTV
;
A
#
# COMPACT_ATOMS: atom_id res chain seq x y z
N ASN A 1 -28.05 -2.68 -29.51
CA ASN A 1 -26.61 -2.60 -29.19
C ASN A 1 -26.45 -2.63 -27.68
N ILE A 2 -25.92 -3.72 -27.12
CA ILE A 2 -25.81 -3.97 -25.67
C ILE A 2 -25.05 -2.82 -24.97
N ALA A 3 -23.99 -2.31 -25.59
CA ALA A 3 -23.20 -1.22 -25.04
C ALA A 3 -24.00 0.10 -24.92
N LYS A 4 -25.00 0.34 -25.78
CA LYS A 4 -25.87 1.52 -25.67
C LYS A 4 -26.87 1.41 -24.50
N ASN A 5 -27.30 0.20 -24.15
CA ASN A 5 -28.33 -0.05 -23.15
C ASN A 5 -27.77 -0.39 -21.75
N ARG A 6 -26.44 -0.33 -21.56
CA ARG A 6 -25.75 -0.77 -20.33
C ARG A 6 -25.86 0.19 -19.13
N GLY A 7 -26.45 1.36 -19.32
CA GLY A 7 -26.46 2.43 -18.32
C GLY A 7 -25.05 2.93 -17.99
N LYS A 8 -24.71 3.00 -16.69
CA LYS A 8 -23.43 3.54 -16.18
C LYS A 8 -22.31 2.50 -16.03
N ILE A 9 -22.53 1.26 -16.50
CA ILE A 9 -21.54 0.18 -16.34
C ILE A 9 -20.35 0.45 -17.27
N PRO A 10 -19.11 0.57 -16.75
CA PRO A 10 -17.90 0.62 -17.59
C PRO A 10 -17.82 -0.62 -18.48
N THR A 11 -17.43 -0.48 -19.74
CA THR A 11 -17.49 -1.60 -20.69
C THR A 11 -16.30 -1.65 -21.62
N ILE A 12 -15.79 -2.85 -21.82
CA ILE A 12 -14.81 -3.16 -22.85
C ILE A 12 -15.51 -3.95 -23.94
N VAL A 13 -15.37 -3.51 -25.19
CA VAL A 13 -15.76 -4.25 -26.38
C VAL A 13 -14.47 -4.77 -27.01
N PHE A 14 -14.23 -6.06 -26.87
CA PHE A 14 -13.06 -6.72 -27.46
C PHE A 14 -13.46 -7.41 -28.77
N SER A 15 -12.75 -7.09 -29.84
CA SER A 15 -12.82 -7.77 -31.12
C SER A 15 -11.44 -8.33 -31.45
N PRO A 16 -11.26 -9.64 -31.56
CA PRO A 16 -10.04 -10.20 -32.12
C PRO A 16 -9.73 -9.63 -33.51
N MET A 17 -8.45 -9.55 -33.87
CA MET A 17 -8.07 -9.10 -35.21
C MET A 17 -8.65 -10.04 -36.27
N GLY A 18 -9.29 -9.47 -37.29
CA GLY A 18 -9.89 -10.20 -38.41
C GLY A 18 -11.33 -10.68 -38.21
N THR A 19 -11.94 -10.45 -37.04
CA THR A 19 -13.33 -10.85 -36.76
C THR A 19 -14.36 -9.73 -36.92
N SER A 20 -13.89 -8.49 -37.12
CA SER A 20 -14.76 -7.32 -37.30
C SER A 20 -14.08 -6.29 -38.18
N PHE A 21 -14.89 -5.52 -38.91
CA PHE A 21 -14.43 -4.45 -39.80
C PHE A 21 -14.80 -3.08 -39.21
N THR A 22 -14.34 -2.02 -39.87
CA THR A 22 -14.54 -0.63 -39.41
C THR A 22 -16.01 -0.29 -39.19
N GLY A 23 -16.93 -0.86 -39.97
CA GLY A 23 -18.38 -0.68 -39.84
C GLY A 23 -18.96 -1.23 -38.53
N ASP A 24 -18.51 -2.41 -38.11
CA ASP A 24 -19.02 -3.09 -36.92
C ASP A 24 -18.71 -2.32 -35.63
N LEU A 25 -17.57 -1.61 -35.61
CA LEU A 25 -17.05 -0.89 -34.44
C LEU A 25 -17.60 0.55 -34.31
N GLN A 26 -18.27 1.08 -35.36
CA GLN A 26 -18.77 2.47 -35.35
C GLN A 26 -19.77 2.73 -34.23
N ALA A 27 -20.61 1.74 -33.93
CA ALA A 27 -21.73 1.93 -33.04
C ALA A 27 -21.33 2.04 -31.55
N THR A 28 -20.11 1.65 -31.19
CA THR A 28 -19.62 1.58 -29.79
C THR A 28 -18.45 2.51 -29.50
N ARG A 29 -17.64 2.89 -30.50
CA ARG A 29 -16.38 3.65 -30.31
C ARG A 29 -16.51 4.99 -29.58
N ASN A 30 -17.65 5.66 -29.70
CA ASN A 30 -17.86 7.02 -29.17
C ASN A 30 -18.77 7.03 -27.93
N ILE A 31 -19.10 5.87 -27.36
CA ILE A 31 -19.97 5.83 -26.20
C ILE A 31 -19.14 6.13 -24.93
N PRO A 32 -19.46 7.18 -24.15
CA PRO A 32 -18.71 7.50 -22.93
C PRO A 32 -18.66 6.32 -21.96
N GLY A 33 -17.47 5.97 -21.45
CA GLY A 33 -17.28 4.82 -20.57
C GLY A 33 -17.30 3.45 -21.27
N VAL A 34 -17.20 3.44 -22.61
CA VAL A 34 -16.90 2.25 -23.41
C VAL A 34 -15.50 2.40 -23.99
N PHE A 35 -14.69 1.36 -23.88
CA PHE A 35 -13.45 1.25 -24.63
C PHE A 35 -13.60 0.12 -25.65
N VAL A 36 -13.27 0.41 -26.91
CA VAL A 36 -13.31 -0.57 -28.00
C VAL A 36 -11.89 -0.94 -28.37
N ALA A 37 -11.55 -2.23 -28.26
CA ALA A 37 -10.26 -2.76 -28.66
C ALA A 37 -10.45 -3.79 -29.76
N SER A 38 -9.97 -3.47 -30.96
CA SER A 38 -9.88 -4.41 -32.07
C SER A 38 -8.42 -4.80 -32.26
N THR A 39 -7.97 -5.89 -31.65
CA THR A 39 -6.53 -6.23 -31.53
C THR A 39 -6.31 -7.74 -31.39
N GLN A 40 -5.13 -8.23 -31.78
CA GLN A 40 -4.67 -9.58 -31.43
C GLN A 40 -3.99 -9.65 -30.05
N ASP A 41 -3.73 -8.52 -29.40
CA ASP A 41 -3.07 -8.43 -28.10
C ASP A 41 -4.03 -8.80 -26.95
N LEU A 42 -3.80 -9.97 -26.34
CA LEU A 42 -4.58 -10.46 -25.20
C LEU A 42 -4.10 -9.89 -23.85
N ASP A 43 -2.86 -9.43 -23.75
CA ASP A 43 -2.33 -8.83 -22.51
C ASP A 43 -3.08 -7.54 -22.20
N TRP A 44 -3.42 -6.78 -23.24
CA TRP A 44 -4.29 -5.61 -23.12
C TRP A 44 -5.66 -5.98 -22.52
N LEU A 45 -6.29 -7.08 -22.98
CA LEU A 45 -7.60 -7.51 -22.47
C LEU A 45 -7.50 -7.91 -20.99
N ALA A 46 -6.46 -8.65 -20.62
CA ALA A 46 -6.19 -9.02 -19.23
C ALA A 46 -6.04 -7.77 -18.35
N PHE A 47 -5.29 -6.76 -18.80
CA PHE A 47 -5.16 -5.49 -18.09
C PHE A 47 -6.50 -4.75 -17.96
N GLY A 48 -7.31 -4.72 -19.02
CA GLY A 48 -8.65 -4.12 -18.98
C GLY A 48 -9.58 -4.78 -17.95
N LEU A 49 -9.60 -6.11 -17.89
CA LEU A 49 -10.34 -6.85 -16.87
C LEU A 49 -9.82 -6.57 -15.46
N LYS A 50 -8.50 -6.43 -15.32
CA LYS A 50 -7.86 -6.05 -14.06
C LYS A 50 -8.27 -4.66 -13.58
N MET A 51 -8.45 -3.70 -14.49
CA MET A 51 -8.99 -2.38 -14.13
C MET A 51 -10.40 -2.50 -13.55
N PHE A 52 -11.28 -3.34 -14.11
CA PHE A 52 -12.62 -3.59 -13.55
C PHE A 52 -12.56 -4.25 -12.18
N SER A 53 -11.69 -5.26 -12.01
CA SER A 53 -11.44 -5.88 -10.71
C SER A 53 -10.94 -4.85 -9.69
N THR A 54 -10.02 -3.97 -10.09
CA THR A 54 -9.48 -2.90 -9.25
C THR A 54 -10.58 -1.92 -8.82
N ILE A 55 -11.44 -1.47 -9.74
CA ILE A 55 -12.58 -0.59 -9.42
C ILE A 55 -13.48 -1.26 -8.37
N HIS A 56 -13.81 -2.54 -8.57
CA HIS A 56 -14.63 -3.28 -7.62
C HIS A 56 -13.95 -3.41 -6.25
N GLN A 57 -12.68 -3.77 -6.21
CA GLN A 57 -11.92 -3.95 -4.98
C GLN A 57 -11.72 -2.63 -4.23
N MET A 58 -11.41 -1.53 -4.92
CA MET A 58 -11.31 -0.20 -4.32
C MET A 58 -12.63 0.22 -3.68
N LYS A 59 -13.75 0.03 -4.39
CA LYS A 59 -15.10 0.35 -3.89
C LYS A 59 -15.50 -0.43 -2.63
N ASN A 60 -14.96 -1.64 -2.46
CA ASN A 60 -15.25 -2.51 -1.31
C ASN A 60 -14.11 -2.52 -0.29
N THR A 61 -13.05 -1.75 -0.49
CA THR A 61 -11.95 -1.64 0.47
C THR A 61 -12.38 -0.78 1.66
N ARG A 62 -12.06 -1.27 2.85
CA ARG A 62 -12.02 -0.53 4.12
C ARG A 62 -10.56 -0.33 4.54
N LEU A 63 -10.19 0.92 4.80
CA LEU A 63 -8.89 1.29 5.36
C LEU A 63 -9.07 1.73 6.81
N CYS A 64 -8.41 1.05 7.74
CA CYS A 64 -8.40 1.42 9.16
C CYS A 64 -7.53 2.66 9.35
N ILE A 65 -8.11 3.76 9.82
CA ILE A 65 -7.41 5.02 10.09
C ILE A 65 -7.33 5.21 11.60
N ILE A 66 -6.17 4.92 12.18
CA ILE A 66 -5.91 5.05 13.62
C ILE A 66 -5.55 6.51 13.92
N ALA A 67 -6.56 7.31 14.28
CA ALA A 67 -6.41 8.74 14.52
C ALA A 67 -7.50 9.28 15.45
N GLY A 68 -7.21 10.39 16.14
CA GLY A 68 -8.18 11.06 17.01
C GLY A 68 -8.68 10.16 18.16
N ASN A 69 -9.94 10.36 18.56
CA ASN A 69 -10.54 9.71 19.74
C ASN A 69 -11.93 9.11 19.50
N LYS A 70 -12.40 9.05 18.24
CA LYS A 70 -13.74 8.55 17.89
C LYS A 70 -13.63 7.42 16.88
N THR A 71 -14.59 6.50 16.95
CA THR A 71 -14.81 5.47 15.92
C THR A 71 -15.93 5.92 14.99
N TYR A 72 -15.67 5.95 13.69
CA TYR A 72 -16.68 6.26 12.67
C TYR A 72 -16.22 5.87 11.27
N ASP A 73 -17.17 5.65 10.37
CA ASP A 73 -16.90 5.45 8.95
C ASP A 73 -17.05 6.74 8.16
N ARG A 74 -16.16 6.93 7.18
CA ARG A 74 -16.33 7.91 6.11
C ARG A 74 -16.16 7.21 4.76
N LYS A 75 -17.25 7.06 4.03
CA LYS A 75 -17.21 6.56 2.65
C LYS A 75 -16.80 7.68 1.69
N LEU A 76 -15.93 7.36 0.73
CA LEU A 76 -15.49 8.30 -0.29
C LEU A 76 -16.37 8.18 -1.53
N ASP A 77 -16.95 9.30 -1.97
CA ASP A 77 -17.97 9.31 -3.03
C ASP A 77 -17.44 8.85 -4.39
N VAL A 78 -16.20 9.22 -4.73
CA VAL A 78 -15.62 8.95 -6.05
C VAL A 78 -15.19 7.50 -6.19
N ILE A 79 -14.36 7.01 -5.27
CA ILE A 79 -13.75 5.67 -5.36
C ILE A 79 -14.51 4.59 -4.59
N GLY A 80 -15.45 4.98 -3.72
CA GLY A 80 -16.27 4.08 -2.91
C GLY A 80 -15.59 3.48 -1.67
N THR A 81 -14.26 3.57 -1.57
CA THR A 81 -13.48 3.12 -0.39
C THR A 81 -14.01 3.75 0.90
N THR A 82 -14.09 2.93 1.95
CA THR A 82 -14.49 3.38 3.29
C THR A 82 -13.24 3.62 4.13
N LEU A 83 -13.13 4.81 4.69
CA LEU A 83 -12.14 5.13 5.72
C LEU A 83 -12.77 4.86 7.08
N HIS A 84 -12.32 3.82 7.75
CA HIS A 84 -12.82 3.39 9.05
C HIS A 84 -11.91 3.94 10.15
N TYR A 85 -12.34 5.00 10.83
CA TYR A 85 -11.54 5.62 11.88
C TYR A 85 -11.71 4.88 13.19
N ILE A 86 -10.60 4.71 13.91
CA ILE A 86 -10.59 4.24 15.30
C ILE A 86 -9.68 5.13 16.16
N PRO A 87 -9.92 5.21 17.48
CA PRO A 87 -9.11 6.03 18.39
C PRO A 87 -7.62 5.69 18.35
N ARG A 88 -6.78 6.72 18.33
CA ARG A 88 -5.31 6.58 18.28
C ARG A 88 -4.75 5.71 19.41
N LYS A 89 -5.37 5.76 20.59
CA LYS A 89 -4.99 4.98 21.77
C LYS A 89 -5.15 3.47 21.59
N ARG A 90 -5.92 3.01 20.59
CA ARG A 90 -6.18 1.59 20.38
C ARG A 90 -4.89 0.83 20.07
N PHE A 91 -3.99 1.40 19.26
CA PHE A 91 -2.74 0.73 18.89
C PHE A 91 -1.82 0.45 20.10
N PRO A 92 -1.46 1.43 20.95
CA PRO A 92 -0.65 1.14 22.14
C PRO A 92 -1.38 0.24 23.16
N GLU A 93 -2.70 0.32 23.27
CA GLU A 93 -3.49 -0.59 24.12
C GLU A 93 -3.37 -2.04 23.64
N GLU A 94 -3.52 -2.31 22.33
CA GLU A 94 -3.36 -3.66 21.76
C GLU A 94 -1.89 -4.12 21.80
N PHE A 95 -0.94 -3.21 21.56
CA PHE A 95 0.48 -3.54 21.67
C PHE A 95 0.88 -4.04 23.07
N LYS A 96 0.33 -3.42 24.13
CA LYS A 96 0.59 -3.84 25.52
C LYS A 96 0.05 -5.24 25.81
N LYS A 97 -1.07 -5.63 25.19
CA LYS A 97 -1.68 -6.96 25.36
C LYS A 97 -1.01 -8.04 24.54
N ALA A 98 -0.48 -7.68 23.38
CA ALA A 98 0.15 -8.66 22.50
C ALA A 98 1.36 -9.32 23.18
N GLU A 99 1.56 -10.60 22.95
CA GLU A 99 2.69 -11.36 23.47
C GLU A 99 3.79 -11.51 22.42
N THR A 100 4.98 -11.93 22.86
CA THR A 100 6.05 -12.31 21.93
C THR A 100 5.89 -13.77 21.54
N THR A 101 5.06 -14.02 20.53
CA THR A 101 4.77 -15.37 20.01
C THR A 101 5.87 -15.86 19.05
N ASP A 102 5.79 -17.13 18.65
CA ASP A 102 6.68 -17.71 17.64
C ASP A 102 6.58 -17.00 16.28
N GLU A 103 5.40 -16.48 15.94
CA GLU A 103 5.19 -15.68 14.72
C GLU A 103 6.02 -14.40 14.77
N VAL A 104 5.96 -13.65 15.88
CA VAL A 104 6.75 -12.43 16.08
C VAL A 104 8.25 -12.74 15.97
N ARG A 105 8.71 -13.85 16.56
CA ARG A 105 10.11 -14.29 16.48
C ARG A 105 10.52 -14.68 15.06
N LYS A 106 9.64 -15.36 14.31
CA LYS A 106 9.90 -15.73 12.91
C LYS A 106 10.08 -14.50 12.03
N ILE A 107 9.22 -13.49 12.17
CA ILE A 107 9.31 -12.23 11.43
C ILE A 107 10.61 -11.50 11.79
N ALA A 108 10.91 -11.35 13.09
CA ALA A 108 12.14 -10.70 13.54
C ALA A 108 13.40 -11.42 13.01
N ASN A 109 13.42 -12.75 13.04
CA ASN A 109 14.51 -13.56 12.52
C ASN A 109 14.68 -13.41 11.00
N TYR A 110 13.59 -13.35 10.25
CA TYR A 110 13.63 -13.10 8.80
C TYR A 110 14.33 -11.76 8.51
N TYR A 111 13.86 -10.66 9.11
CA TYR A 111 14.49 -9.35 8.87
C TYR A 111 15.93 -9.27 9.34
N THR A 112 16.26 -9.93 10.45
CA THR A 112 17.65 -10.00 10.94
C THR A 112 18.56 -10.74 9.96
N LYS A 113 18.07 -11.83 9.35
CA LYS A 113 18.86 -12.68 8.45
C LYS A 113 19.01 -12.07 7.05
N GLU A 114 17.93 -11.51 6.52
CA GLU A 114 17.90 -11.00 5.14
C GLU A 114 18.45 -9.57 5.00
N ALA A 115 18.56 -8.82 6.11
CA ALA A 115 19.18 -7.51 6.09
C ALA A 115 20.66 -7.59 5.69
N LYS A 116 21.09 -6.76 4.74
CA LYS A 116 22.51 -6.64 4.38
C LYS A 116 23.36 -6.15 5.55
N LYS A 117 22.77 -5.34 6.42
CA LYS A 117 23.40 -4.78 7.60
C LYS A 117 22.34 -4.35 8.60
N ILE A 118 22.69 -4.40 9.88
CA ILE A 118 21.97 -3.78 10.98
C ILE A 118 22.92 -2.74 11.57
N VAL A 119 22.49 -1.48 11.65
CA VAL A 119 23.38 -0.38 12.05
C VAL A 119 23.11 0.03 13.49
N GLU A 120 21.94 0.64 13.76
CA GLU A 120 21.55 1.10 15.10
C GLU A 120 20.64 0.13 15.87
N PRO A 121 19.62 -0.52 15.26
CA PRO A 121 18.63 -1.27 16.04
C PRO A 121 19.21 -2.50 16.74
N ASN A 122 18.79 -2.73 17.98
CA ASN A 122 19.14 -3.95 18.71
C ASN A 122 18.09 -5.07 18.51
N LYS A 123 18.33 -6.23 19.10
CA LYS A 123 17.43 -7.40 18.99
C LYS A 123 16.01 -7.11 19.52
N GLN A 124 15.88 -6.32 20.58
CA GLN A 124 14.58 -5.97 21.15
C GLN A 124 13.82 -4.98 20.27
N ASP A 125 14.53 -4.04 19.61
CA ASP A 125 13.93 -3.13 18.63
C ASP A 125 13.30 -3.91 17.48
N ILE A 126 14.05 -4.86 16.91
CA ILE A 126 13.58 -5.71 15.81
C ILE A 126 12.37 -6.55 16.25
N LEU A 127 12.41 -7.11 17.47
CA LEU A 127 11.31 -7.89 18.02
C LEU A 127 10.05 -7.05 18.23
N ASN A 128 10.19 -5.85 18.80
CA ASN A 128 9.07 -4.91 18.99
C ASN A 128 8.51 -4.45 17.64
N SER A 129 9.37 -4.19 16.65
CA SER A 129 8.93 -3.81 15.31
C SER A 129 8.21 -4.95 14.60
N ALA A 130 8.60 -6.21 14.81
CA ALA A 130 7.87 -7.38 14.32
C ALA A 130 6.50 -7.51 15.03
N LYS A 131 6.44 -7.21 16.32
CA LYS A 131 5.19 -7.20 17.09
C LYS A 131 4.20 -6.15 16.59
N ASN A 132 4.67 -4.98 16.15
CA ASN A 132 3.81 -3.97 15.51
C ASN A 132 3.05 -4.54 14.30
N TYR A 133 3.66 -5.42 13.49
CA TYR A 133 2.98 -6.06 12.37
C TYR A 133 1.82 -6.95 12.84
N VAL A 134 2.06 -7.81 13.84
CA VAL A 134 1.02 -8.69 14.39
C VAL A 134 -0.13 -7.87 14.99
N VAL A 135 0.18 -6.82 15.75
CA VAL A 135 -0.82 -5.89 16.31
C VAL A 135 -1.62 -5.21 15.20
N ALA A 136 -0.97 -4.73 14.14
CA ALA A 136 -1.63 -4.12 13.01
C ALA A 136 -2.58 -5.11 12.31
N ARG A 137 -2.14 -6.35 12.06
CA ARG A 137 -2.97 -7.42 11.48
C ARG A 137 -4.16 -7.77 12.35
N GLN A 138 -3.99 -7.82 13.68
CA GLN A 138 -5.07 -8.07 14.63
C GLN A 138 -6.11 -6.95 14.62
N ILE A 139 -5.68 -5.69 14.64
CA ILE A 139 -6.58 -4.54 14.53
C ILE A 139 -7.33 -4.57 13.20
N MET A 140 -6.62 -4.77 12.09
CA MET A 140 -7.23 -4.86 10.77
C MET A 140 -8.29 -5.96 10.69
N ALA A 141 -8.01 -7.14 11.27
CA ALA A 141 -8.97 -8.25 11.32
C ALA A 141 -10.20 -7.91 12.19
N ALA A 142 -9.97 -7.34 13.38
CA ALA A 142 -11.04 -6.94 14.29
C ALA A 142 -11.96 -5.87 13.69
N GLU A 143 -11.40 -4.92 12.95
CA GLU A 143 -12.13 -3.82 12.31
C GLU A 143 -12.54 -4.13 10.85
N ASN A 144 -12.35 -5.37 10.38
CA ASN A 144 -12.65 -5.82 9.01
C ASN A 144 -12.11 -4.89 7.91
N CYS A 145 -10.83 -4.55 8.02
CA CYS A 145 -10.12 -3.63 7.13
C CYS A 145 -9.06 -4.36 6.30
N GLN A 146 -8.90 -3.95 5.03
CA GLN A 146 -7.90 -4.50 4.11
C GLN A 146 -6.58 -3.71 4.11
N GLY A 147 -6.51 -2.63 4.89
CA GLY A 147 -5.32 -1.82 5.06
C GLY A 147 -5.41 -0.95 6.30
N ILE A 148 -4.30 -0.33 6.67
CA ILE A 148 -4.18 0.48 7.88
C ILE A 148 -3.29 1.70 7.64
N SER A 149 -3.68 2.81 8.24
CA SER A 149 -2.87 4.02 8.38
C SER A 149 -2.97 4.53 9.81
N MET A 150 -1.88 5.05 10.38
CA MET A 150 -1.86 5.47 11.78
C MET A 150 -1.20 6.83 11.94
N ASP A 151 -1.80 7.71 12.75
CA ASP A 151 -1.16 8.91 13.30
C ASP A 151 -0.03 8.48 14.25
N CYS A 152 1.09 8.05 13.66
CA CYS A 152 2.20 7.42 14.33
C CYS A 152 3.13 8.43 14.99
N LEU A 153 3.34 9.61 14.39
CA LEU A 153 4.24 10.63 14.93
C LEU A 153 3.83 11.08 16.33
N GLY A 154 2.54 11.28 16.58
CA GLY A 154 2.04 11.63 17.91
C GLY A 154 2.31 10.53 18.96
N LEU A 155 2.23 9.25 18.57
CA LEU A 155 2.54 8.12 19.46
C LEU A 155 4.05 7.97 19.71
N ILE A 156 4.86 8.20 18.68
CA ILE A 156 6.33 8.13 18.74
C ILE A 156 6.87 9.27 19.60
N GLY A 157 6.48 10.52 19.31
CA GLY A 157 6.92 11.70 20.06
C GLY A 157 6.49 11.67 21.53
N GLY A 158 5.31 11.12 21.81
CA GLY A 158 4.83 10.88 23.18
C GLY A 158 5.39 9.63 23.86
N ARG A 159 6.25 8.84 23.18
CA ARG A 159 6.78 7.54 23.66
C ARG A 159 5.69 6.58 24.15
N LEU A 160 4.52 6.61 23.51
CA LEU A 160 3.37 5.77 23.87
C LEU A 160 3.45 4.37 23.26
N ILE A 161 4.34 4.18 22.29
CA ILE A 161 4.73 2.89 21.72
C ILE A 161 6.26 2.74 21.83
N PRO A 162 6.79 1.52 22.03
CA PRO A 162 8.22 1.33 22.22
C PRO A 162 9.03 1.43 20.93
N CYS A 163 8.39 1.28 19.77
CA CYS A 163 9.03 1.43 18.47
C CYS A 163 8.03 1.91 17.40
N PRO A 164 8.49 2.66 16.39
CA PRO A 164 7.70 3.01 15.23
C PRO A 164 7.20 1.78 14.44
N PRO A 165 6.04 1.87 13.77
CA PRO A 165 5.45 0.79 12.97
C PRO A 165 6.10 0.60 11.58
N CYS A 166 7.25 1.23 11.32
CA CYS A 166 7.82 1.35 9.97
C CYS A 166 8.13 0.01 9.29
N MET A 167 8.68 -0.96 10.03
CA MET A 167 8.91 -2.31 9.52
C MET A 167 7.59 -3.08 9.28
N ALA A 168 6.55 -2.80 10.08
CA ALA A 168 5.22 -3.38 9.87
C ALA A 168 4.58 -2.86 8.58
N TRP A 169 4.77 -1.58 8.25
CA TRP A 169 4.31 -1.00 6.98
C TRP A 169 5.02 -1.58 5.78
N LEU A 170 6.34 -1.78 5.87
CA LEU A 170 7.10 -2.49 4.84
C LEU A 170 6.48 -3.88 4.60
N GLN A 171 6.34 -4.69 5.66
CA GLN A 171 5.82 -6.05 5.55
C GLN A 171 4.41 -6.07 4.94
N LEU A 172 3.49 -5.21 5.43
CA LEU A 172 2.12 -5.14 4.90
C LEU A 172 2.09 -4.75 3.42
N ASN A 173 2.91 -3.77 3.02
CA ASN A 173 2.97 -3.35 1.62
C ASN A 173 3.58 -4.45 0.73
N ASP A 174 4.60 -5.17 1.20
CA ASP A 174 5.19 -6.32 0.47
C ASP A 174 4.21 -7.48 0.26
N GLU A 175 3.20 -7.60 1.13
CA GLU A 175 2.12 -8.60 1.04
C GLU A 175 0.94 -8.16 0.16
N GLY A 176 1.00 -6.97 -0.44
CA GLY A 176 -0.12 -6.38 -1.20
C GLY A 176 -1.28 -5.87 -0.34
N SER A 177 -1.05 -5.73 0.96
CA SER A 177 -1.90 -4.97 1.88
C SER A 177 -1.52 -3.48 1.82
N VAL A 178 -2.00 -2.67 2.77
CA VAL A 178 -1.58 -1.28 2.96
C VAL A 178 -1.13 -1.06 4.40
N GLY A 179 0.10 -0.58 4.55
CA GLY A 179 0.59 0.07 5.75
C GLY A 179 1.05 1.48 5.42
N CYS A 180 0.43 2.49 6.03
CA CYS A 180 0.67 3.89 5.72
C CYS A 180 0.94 4.72 7.00
N CYS A 181 1.86 5.66 6.93
CA CYS A 181 2.16 6.56 8.04
C CYS A 181 1.15 7.70 8.17
N GLU A 182 1.22 8.40 9.30
CA GLU A 182 0.62 9.71 9.56
C GLU A 182 -0.90 9.83 9.44
N ALA A 183 -1.60 8.71 9.43
CA ALA A 183 -3.02 8.67 9.08
C ALA A 183 -3.28 9.33 7.70
N ASP A 184 -2.29 9.34 6.79
CA ASP A 184 -2.44 9.92 5.46
C ASP A 184 -3.33 9.02 4.60
N ARG A 185 -4.57 9.48 4.47
CA ARG A 185 -5.66 8.83 3.74
C ARG A 185 -5.38 8.83 2.24
N ASN A 186 -4.82 9.91 1.72
CA ASN A 186 -4.56 10.04 0.28
C ASN A 186 -3.43 9.08 -0.11
N ALA A 187 -2.35 9.05 0.66
CA ALA A 187 -1.28 8.08 0.47
C ALA A 187 -1.79 6.63 0.61
N ALA A 188 -2.58 6.32 1.65
CA ALA A 188 -3.12 4.98 1.85
C ALA A 188 -4.01 4.49 0.69
N ILE A 189 -4.84 5.39 0.13
CA ILE A 189 -5.65 5.11 -1.06
C ILE A 189 -4.76 4.83 -2.28
N SER A 190 -3.74 5.67 -2.50
CA SER A 190 -2.80 5.51 -3.61
C SER A 190 -1.98 4.22 -3.50
N LEU A 191 -1.54 3.87 -2.29
CA LEU A 191 -0.87 2.59 -2.01
C LEU A 191 -1.78 1.40 -2.33
N ARG A 192 -3.07 1.47 -1.96
CA ARG A 192 -4.02 0.41 -2.31
C ARG A 192 -4.21 0.29 -3.82
N LEU A 193 -4.41 1.42 -4.49
CA LEU A 193 -4.63 1.46 -5.94
C LEU A 193 -3.43 0.88 -6.69
N THR A 194 -2.22 1.31 -6.33
CA THR A 194 -0.98 0.83 -6.96
C THR A 194 -0.77 -0.67 -6.71
N SER A 195 -0.97 -1.13 -5.48
CA SER A 195 -0.95 -2.56 -5.16
C SER A 195 -1.89 -3.39 -6.05
N LEU A 196 -3.15 -2.96 -6.18
CA LEU A 196 -4.16 -3.70 -6.95
C LEU A 196 -3.93 -3.62 -8.46
N LEU A 197 -3.56 -2.45 -8.98
CA LEU A 197 -3.49 -2.22 -10.42
C LEU A 197 -2.14 -2.63 -11.02
N CYS A 198 -1.06 -2.45 -10.27
CA CYS A 198 0.31 -2.59 -10.78
C CYS A 198 1.03 -3.88 -10.34
N ASP A 199 0.39 -4.75 -9.56
CA ASP A 199 0.99 -5.98 -8.97
C ASP A 199 2.28 -5.74 -8.19
N ARG A 200 2.44 -4.53 -7.63
CA ARG A 200 3.58 -4.12 -6.83
C ARG A 200 3.17 -3.02 -5.85
N PRO A 201 3.84 -2.90 -4.70
CA PRO A 201 3.53 -1.85 -3.75
C PRO A 201 4.00 -0.49 -4.27
N GLY A 202 3.30 0.56 -3.83
CA GLY A 202 3.80 1.93 -3.92
C GLY A 202 4.70 2.28 -2.74
N PHE A 203 5.40 3.41 -2.84
CA PHE A 203 6.19 3.99 -1.75
C PHE A 203 5.62 5.37 -1.43
N MET A 204 5.15 5.57 -0.19
CA MET A 204 4.80 6.90 0.28
C MET A 204 6.08 7.67 0.59
N GLN A 205 6.13 8.94 0.24
CA GLN A 205 7.33 9.75 0.37
C GLN A 205 7.00 11.16 0.81
N ASP A 206 7.94 11.75 1.54
CA ASP A 206 8.04 13.17 1.80
C ASP A 206 8.86 13.80 0.68
N PRO A 207 8.23 14.58 -0.21
CA PRO A 207 8.92 15.18 -1.34
C PRO A 207 9.80 16.34 -0.87
N VAL A 208 11.11 16.25 -1.14
CA VAL A 208 12.09 17.29 -0.86
C VAL A 208 12.67 17.82 -2.17
N PRO A 209 12.25 19.00 -2.65
CA PRO A 209 12.77 19.57 -3.88
C PRO A 209 14.20 20.07 -3.69
N ASN A 210 15.07 19.76 -4.65
CA ASN A 210 16.43 20.27 -4.73
C ASN A 210 16.59 21.12 -5.99
N THR A 211 16.61 22.44 -5.80
CA THR A 211 16.67 23.42 -6.89
C THR A 211 18.07 23.62 -7.47
N VAL A 212 19.12 23.21 -6.77
CA VAL A 212 20.51 23.34 -7.28
C VAL A 212 20.73 22.40 -8.46
N ASN A 213 20.19 21.17 -8.37
CA ASN A 213 20.37 20.14 -9.39
C ASN A 213 19.07 19.82 -10.16
N ASN A 214 17.97 20.53 -9.88
CA ASN A 214 16.64 20.26 -10.42
C ASN A 214 16.20 18.79 -10.22
N THR A 215 16.37 18.28 -9.00
CA THR A 215 16.02 16.90 -8.62
C THR A 215 14.97 16.90 -7.51
N LEU A 216 14.17 15.83 -7.42
CA LEU A 216 13.30 15.56 -6.28
C LEU A 216 13.89 14.42 -5.45
N MET A 217 14.07 14.64 -4.15
CA MET A 217 14.35 13.58 -3.21
C MET A 217 13.03 13.08 -2.61
N GLY A 218 12.83 11.78 -2.66
CA GLY A 218 11.73 11.08 -2.00
C GLY A 218 12.26 10.27 -0.83
N ALA A 219 11.83 10.59 0.39
CA ALA A 219 12.24 9.85 1.58
C ALA A 219 11.04 9.62 2.49
N HIS A 220 11.05 8.52 3.24
CA HIS A 220 10.09 8.29 4.32
C HIS A 220 10.68 7.24 5.26
N CYS A 221 10.20 7.19 6.50
CA CYS A 221 10.64 6.22 7.49
C CYS A 221 10.26 4.76 7.19
N SER A 222 9.52 4.46 6.12
CA SER A 222 9.17 3.10 5.70
C SER A 222 9.19 2.96 4.18
N CYS A 223 9.63 1.82 3.66
CA CYS A 223 9.67 1.54 2.22
C CYS A 223 9.47 0.03 2.00
N PRO A 224 8.59 -0.41 1.08
CA PRO A 224 8.47 -1.82 0.71
C PRO A 224 9.75 -2.34 0.02
N THR A 225 10.00 -3.64 0.09
CA THR A 225 11.13 -4.27 -0.63
C THR A 225 10.72 -4.84 -1.98
N LYS A 226 9.45 -5.18 -2.19
CA LYS A 226 8.92 -5.82 -3.42
C LYS A 226 8.70 -4.84 -4.59
N LEU A 227 9.65 -3.92 -4.80
CA LEU A 227 9.54 -2.78 -5.74
C LEU A 227 9.27 -3.19 -7.20
N ASP A 228 9.68 -4.40 -7.60
CA ASP A 228 9.49 -4.93 -8.96
C ASP A 228 8.24 -5.80 -9.14
N GLY A 229 7.52 -6.08 -8.06
CA GLY A 229 6.36 -6.96 -8.05
C GLY A 229 6.32 -7.90 -6.86
N PHE A 230 5.12 -8.27 -6.43
CA PHE A 230 4.92 -9.19 -5.30
C PHE A 230 5.61 -10.55 -5.51
N ASP A 231 5.58 -11.04 -6.76
CA ASP A 231 6.21 -12.30 -7.18
C ASP A 231 7.71 -12.17 -7.53
N LYS A 232 8.30 -10.98 -7.38
CA LYS A 232 9.73 -10.73 -7.67
C LYS A 232 10.56 -10.78 -6.38
N PRO A 233 11.88 -11.01 -6.48
CA PRO A 233 12.76 -10.93 -5.32
C PRO A 233 12.70 -9.55 -4.64
N PRO A 234 12.80 -9.49 -3.30
CA PRO A 234 12.86 -8.22 -2.59
C PRO A 234 14.14 -7.45 -2.94
N ALA A 235 14.05 -6.13 -3.02
CA ALA A 235 15.21 -5.25 -3.06
C ALA A 235 16.02 -5.41 -1.76
N PRO A 236 17.36 -5.32 -1.84
CA PRO A 236 18.19 -5.43 -0.65
C PRO A 236 17.94 -4.24 0.29
N PHE A 237 18.02 -4.49 1.60
CA PHE A 237 17.74 -3.47 2.60
C PHE A 237 18.71 -3.54 3.78
N ILE A 238 18.78 -2.44 4.53
CA ILE A 238 19.52 -2.28 5.78
C ILE A 238 18.51 -1.93 6.87
N LEU A 239 18.69 -2.46 8.08
CA LEU A 239 17.90 -2.04 9.24
C LEU A 239 18.58 -0.84 9.90
N ARG A 240 17.86 0.28 9.93
CA ARG A 240 18.23 1.52 10.63
C ARG A 240 17.20 1.79 11.73
N ASN A 241 17.46 2.73 12.62
CA ASN A 241 16.43 3.26 13.50
C ASN A 241 15.67 4.41 12.83
N HIS A 242 14.57 4.85 13.44
CA HIS A 242 13.75 5.95 12.93
C HIS A 242 14.47 7.29 13.09
N SER A 243 14.66 8.04 12.01
CA SER A 243 15.54 9.22 11.99
C SER A 243 15.15 10.30 13.01
N GLU A 244 13.86 10.50 13.25
CA GLU A 244 13.34 11.58 14.09
C GLU A 244 13.29 11.22 15.59
N SER A 245 13.45 9.93 15.94
CA SER A 245 13.31 9.46 17.33
C SER A 245 14.42 8.56 17.82
N GLU A 246 15.25 8.04 16.92
CA GLU A 246 16.27 7.02 17.15
C GLU A 246 15.74 5.69 17.72
N LEU A 247 14.42 5.47 17.65
CA LEU A 247 13.75 4.29 18.18
C LEU A 247 13.51 3.22 17.09
N GLY A 248 13.51 1.95 17.52
CA GLY A 248 12.95 0.85 16.73
C GLY A 248 13.68 0.58 15.42
N VAL A 249 12.92 0.09 14.44
CA VAL A 249 13.43 -0.23 13.09
C VAL A 249 12.68 0.57 12.03
N ALA A 250 13.45 1.30 11.22
CA ALA A 250 13.07 1.86 9.94
C ALA A 250 13.91 1.18 8.83
N PRO A 251 13.28 0.67 7.76
CA PRO A 251 14.01 0.03 6.68
C PRO A 251 14.66 1.06 5.75
N GLN A 252 15.95 0.87 5.46
CA GLN A 252 16.64 1.54 4.37
C GLN A 252 16.71 0.59 3.17
N VAL A 253 15.71 0.67 2.29
CA VAL A 253 15.66 -0.12 1.05
C VAL A 253 16.60 0.49 0.02
N LEU A 254 17.41 -0.35 -0.63
CA LEU A 254 18.43 0.09 -1.58
C LEU A 254 17.88 -0.01 -3.00
N TRP A 255 17.37 1.12 -3.49
CA TRP A 255 16.84 1.25 -4.85
C TRP A 255 17.95 1.17 -5.89
N ARG A 256 17.61 0.69 -7.10
CA ARG A 256 18.57 0.64 -8.22
C ARG A 256 18.67 2.01 -8.90
N ILE A 257 19.90 2.44 -9.17
CA ILE A 257 20.17 3.64 -9.97
C ILE A 257 19.64 3.42 -11.39
N GLY A 258 18.99 4.44 -11.96
CA GLY A 258 18.42 4.40 -13.32
C GLY A 258 17.05 3.71 -13.42
N GLN A 259 16.48 3.23 -12.31
CA GLN A 259 15.13 2.69 -12.30
C GLN A 259 14.11 3.76 -12.67
N LYS A 260 13.23 3.45 -13.63
CA LYS A 260 12.09 4.32 -13.97
C LYS A 260 11.06 4.28 -12.85
N VAL A 261 10.58 5.46 -12.47
CA VAL A 261 9.57 5.64 -11.43
C VAL A 261 8.43 6.51 -11.95
N THR A 262 7.28 6.40 -11.30
CA THR A 262 6.13 7.29 -11.47
C THR A 262 5.87 7.93 -10.11
N VAL A 263 5.91 9.25 -10.05
CA VAL A 263 5.69 10.07 -8.85
C VAL A 263 4.35 10.77 -8.97
#